data_AF-A0A917U7B0-F1
#
_entry.id   AF-A0A917U7B0-F1
#
_cell.length_a   1.000
_cell.length_b   1.000
_cell.length_c   1.000
_cell.angle_alpha   90.00
_cell.angle_beta   90.00
_cell.angle_gamma   90.00
#
_symmetry.space_group_name_H-M   'P 1'
#
loop_
_entity.id
_entity.type
_entity.pdbx_description
1 polymer ?
#
loop_
_entity_poly.entity_id
_entity_poly.type
_entity_poly.pdbx_seq_one_letter_code
_entity_poly.pdbx_strand_id
1 'polypeptide(L)'
;MTWVETDGTRSRILRAALDLFAVQGYQRTSLRQIAERLQLTKAAILYHFPSKGHLLTALAEPMVRDLETLVETACALSLEQARWTLLEGWVDTMLEHRGPLGMLFHDLALVERGSTYHRLVRIAMRANEIVAGPDADRRERVRAVQAIAMCSDPVVFLMDVPAPVLRVDMLDGVRRLLGGGQPGTARPPDTPDPTDVATGEQVSADAPTHARAAIPLSAPTGRRRPGRPPAMTSEQVRAARRMHAAGTHSADEIAAEFGVSRATVYRYLDSTQDTETVLR
;
A
#
# COMPACT_ATOMS: atom_id res chain seq x y z
N MET A 1 5.06 -20.04 36.39
CA MET A 1 6.44 -19.60 36.10
C MET A 1 6.42 -18.10 35.93
N THR A 2 7.11 -17.42 36.83
CA THR A 2 7.25 -15.97 36.97
C THR A 2 8.02 -15.38 35.80
N TRP A 3 7.48 -14.35 35.15
CA TRP A 3 8.16 -13.59 34.09
C TRP A 3 9.46 -12.99 34.63
N VAL A 4 10.57 -13.31 33.98
CA VAL A 4 11.91 -12.86 34.37
C VAL A 4 12.11 -11.42 33.96
N GLU A 5 12.36 -10.61 34.98
CA GLU A 5 12.91 -9.25 35.01
C GLU A 5 14.11 -9.09 34.03
N THR A 6 13.89 -8.46 32.87
CA THR A 6 14.97 -7.97 31.98
C THR A 6 14.55 -6.72 31.18
N ASP A 7 13.78 -5.79 31.75
CA ASP A 7 13.43 -4.57 31.01
C ASP A 7 14.55 -3.52 31.10
N GLY A 8 15.64 -3.77 30.38
CA GLY A 8 16.73 -2.80 30.22
C GLY A 8 16.23 -1.49 29.59
N THR A 9 16.98 -0.39 29.77
CA THR A 9 16.63 0.94 29.25
C THR A 9 16.20 0.93 27.78
N ARG A 10 16.86 0.10 26.95
CA ARG A 10 16.50 -0.08 25.54
C ARG A 10 15.05 -0.52 25.33
N SER A 11 14.56 -1.50 26.08
CA SER A 11 13.20 -2.03 25.96
C SER A 11 12.16 -1.05 26.49
N ARG A 12 12.47 -0.32 27.57
CA ARG A 12 11.66 0.82 28.06
C ARG A 12 11.48 1.90 27.00
N ILE A 13 12.56 2.23 26.27
CA ILE A 13 12.52 3.19 25.16
C ILE A 13 11.60 2.71 24.04
N LEU A 14 11.72 1.44 23.63
CA LEU A 14 10.87 0.88 22.58
C LEU A 14 9.39 0.92 22.96
N ARG A 15 9.04 0.53 24.20
CA ARG A 15 7.66 0.58 24.68
C ARG A 15 7.11 2.00 24.69
N ALA A 16 7.86 2.95 25.23
CA ALA A 16 7.44 4.36 25.26
C ALA A 16 7.30 4.95 23.85
N ALA A 17 8.19 4.57 22.93
CA ALA A 17 8.11 4.98 21.53
C ALA A 17 6.85 4.39 20.86
N LEU A 18 6.58 3.10 21.05
CA LEU A 18 5.40 2.42 20.52
C LEU A 18 4.11 3.09 21.02
N ASP A 19 3.99 3.35 22.32
CA ASP A 19 2.83 4.04 22.90
C ASP A 19 2.61 5.42 22.27
N LEU A 20 3.67 6.23 22.18
CA LEU A 20 3.58 7.61 21.69
C LEU A 20 3.25 7.64 20.20
N PHE A 21 3.90 6.77 19.43
CA PHE A 21 3.59 6.61 18.02
C PHE A 21 2.13 6.15 17.85
N ALA A 22 1.59 5.26 18.69
CA ALA A 22 0.22 4.75 18.53
C ALA A 22 -0.83 5.84 18.75
N VAL A 23 -0.56 6.76 19.67
CA VAL A 23 -1.48 7.87 20.00
C VAL A 23 -1.30 9.06 19.04
N GLN A 24 -0.06 9.39 18.67
CA GLN A 24 0.27 10.63 17.98
C GLN A 24 0.67 10.42 16.51
N GLY A 25 0.91 9.19 16.08
CA GLY A 25 1.55 8.87 14.80
C GLY A 25 3.08 9.07 14.87
N TYR A 26 3.78 8.33 14.02
CA TYR A 26 5.25 8.35 13.96
C TYR A 26 5.80 9.75 13.64
N GLN A 27 5.22 10.43 12.64
CA GLN A 27 5.74 11.72 12.16
C GLN A 27 5.70 12.81 13.24
N ARG A 28 4.60 12.89 14.00
CA ARG A 28 4.39 13.92 15.04
C ARG A 28 5.15 13.63 16.34
N THR A 29 5.69 12.43 16.51
CA THR A 29 6.45 12.05 17.69
C THR A 29 7.94 12.36 17.51
N SER A 30 8.52 13.02 18.50
CA SER A 30 9.95 13.37 18.55
C SER A 30 10.70 12.55 19.60
N LEU A 31 12.01 12.37 19.41
CA LEU A 31 12.90 11.74 20.40
C LEU A 31 12.89 12.49 21.75
N ARG A 32 12.58 13.80 21.75
CA ARG A 32 12.47 14.60 22.97
C ARG A 32 11.27 14.18 23.81
N GLN A 33 10.11 14.00 23.18
CA GLN A 33 8.89 13.54 23.87
C GLN A 33 9.06 12.15 24.47
N ILE A 34 9.76 11.25 23.76
CA ILE A 34 10.08 9.90 24.28
C ILE A 34 11.00 10.02 25.51
N ALA A 35 12.02 10.89 25.45
CA ALA A 35 12.93 11.13 26.56
C ALA A 35 12.21 11.71 27.79
N GLU A 36 11.34 12.72 27.58
CA GLU A 36 10.51 13.32 28.63
C GLU A 36 9.61 12.30 29.32
N ARG A 37 8.92 11.44 28.55
CA ARG A 37 8.05 10.37 29.08
C ARG A 37 8.82 9.40 29.98
N LEU A 38 10.10 9.16 29.71
CA LEU A 38 10.95 8.24 30.45
C LEU A 38 11.82 8.91 31.51
N GLN A 39 11.75 10.24 31.65
CA GLN A 39 12.66 11.05 32.48
C GLN A 39 14.14 10.80 32.13
N LEU A 40 14.41 10.63 30.84
CA LEU A 40 15.75 10.48 30.28
C LEU A 40 16.15 11.73 29.50
N THR A 41 17.44 11.89 29.22
CA THR A 41 17.91 12.90 28.27
C THR A 41 17.75 12.41 26.83
N LYS A 42 17.59 13.33 25.87
CA LYS A 42 17.64 12.97 24.44
C LYS A 42 18.95 12.25 24.08
N ALA A 43 20.07 12.64 24.71
CA ALA A 43 21.36 11.97 24.52
C ALA A 43 21.34 10.50 24.98
N ALA A 44 20.67 10.20 26.10
CA ALA A 44 20.49 8.82 26.56
C ALA A 44 19.64 7.99 25.59
N ILE A 45 18.62 8.57 24.95
CA ILE A 45 17.87 7.90 23.88
C ILE A 45 18.77 7.63 22.67
N LEU A 46 19.52 8.65 22.23
CA LEU A 46 20.41 8.56 21.06
C LEU A 46 21.54 7.55 21.24
N TYR A 47 22.00 7.34 22.48
CA TYR A 47 22.97 6.29 22.81
C TYR A 47 22.45 4.88 22.44
N HIS A 48 21.15 4.61 22.66
CA HIS A 48 20.56 3.32 22.31
C HIS A 48 20.02 3.27 20.88
N PHE A 49 19.53 4.39 20.37
CA PHE A 49 18.88 4.50 19.06
C PHE A 49 19.33 5.78 18.36
N PRO A 50 20.29 5.69 17.41
CA PRO A 50 20.88 6.85 16.75
C PRO A 50 19.88 7.78 16.03
N SER A 51 18.70 7.28 15.69
CA SER A 51 17.63 8.07 15.09
C SER A 51 16.24 7.52 15.40
N LYS A 52 15.21 8.33 15.09
CA LYS A 52 13.80 7.89 15.13
C LYS A 52 13.54 6.73 14.17
N GLY A 53 14.25 6.66 13.05
CA GLY A 53 14.20 5.53 12.11
C GLY A 53 14.70 4.24 12.75
N HIS A 54 15.77 4.29 13.55
CA HIS A 54 16.29 3.10 14.25
C HIS A 54 15.33 2.55 15.31
N LEU A 55 14.52 3.43 15.94
CA LEU A 55 13.42 2.97 16.80
C LEU A 55 12.39 2.18 15.99
N LEU A 56 11.99 2.70 14.84
CA LEU A 56 11.01 2.06 13.97
C LEU A 56 11.51 0.70 13.46
N THR A 57 12.76 0.64 12.99
CA THR A 57 13.42 -0.62 12.61
C THR A 57 13.43 -1.60 13.76
N ALA A 58 13.81 -1.18 14.97
CA ALA A 58 13.87 -2.06 16.13
C ALA A 58 12.48 -2.53 16.61
N LEU A 59 11.42 -1.74 16.39
CA LEU A 59 10.04 -2.14 16.67
C LEU A 59 9.51 -3.16 15.64
N ALA A 60 9.87 -3.03 14.37
CA ALA A 60 9.47 -3.97 13.32
C ALA A 60 10.27 -5.28 13.34
N GLU A 61 11.49 -5.22 13.86
CA GLU A 61 12.46 -6.32 13.84
C GLU A 61 11.94 -7.68 14.38
N PRO A 62 11.18 -7.76 15.49
CA PRO A 62 10.60 -9.03 15.95
C PRO A 62 9.70 -9.69 14.89
N MET A 63 8.76 -8.93 14.32
CA MET A 63 7.87 -9.40 13.26
C MET A 63 8.65 -9.86 12.02
N VAL A 64 9.68 -9.10 11.62
CA VAL A 64 10.51 -9.47 10.46
C VAL A 64 11.19 -10.82 10.69
N ARG A 65 11.74 -11.06 11.88
CA ARG A 65 12.36 -12.35 12.22
C ARG A 65 11.36 -13.50 12.27
N ASP A 66 10.16 -13.26 12.80
CA ASP A 66 9.12 -14.28 12.87
C ASP A 66 8.68 -14.70 11.46
N LEU A 67 8.52 -13.73 10.54
CA LEU A 67 8.24 -14.00 9.13
C LEU A 67 9.40 -14.71 8.40
N GLU A 68 10.66 -14.33 8.68
CA GLU A 68 11.84 -15.03 8.13
C GLU A 68 11.84 -16.49 8.57
N THR A 69 11.67 -16.74 9.87
CA THR A 69 11.61 -18.08 10.46
C THR A 69 10.47 -18.90 9.88
N LEU A 70 9.31 -18.29 9.69
CA LEU A 70 8.15 -18.94 9.07
C LEU A 70 8.43 -19.36 7.62
N VAL A 71 9.00 -18.46 6.82
CA VAL A 71 9.34 -18.75 5.42
C VAL A 71 10.40 -19.85 5.31
N GLU A 72 11.41 -19.82 6.18
CA GLU A 72 12.44 -20.87 6.27
C GLU A 72 11.82 -22.22 6.64
N THR A 73 10.92 -22.24 7.63
CA THR A 73 10.20 -23.45 8.05
C THR A 73 9.37 -24.02 6.92
N ALA A 74 8.61 -23.18 6.22
CA ALA A 74 7.76 -23.63 5.11
C ALA A 74 8.58 -24.20 3.94
N CYS A 75 9.78 -23.67 3.67
CA CYS A 75 10.67 -24.19 2.62
C CYS A 75 11.13 -25.65 2.86
N ALA A 76 11.10 -26.13 4.11
CA ALA A 76 11.50 -27.49 4.46
C ALA A 76 10.38 -28.53 4.32
N LEU A 77 9.16 -28.10 3.97
CA LEU A 77 7.97 -28.95 3.89
C LEU A 77 7.63 -29.35 2.46
N SER A 78 6.77 -30.36 2.30
CA SER A 78 6.13 -30.64 1.01
C SER A 78 5.28 -29.46 0.56
N LEU A 79 5.06 -29.28 -0.75
CA LEU A 79 4.37 -28.09 -1.29
C LEU A 79 3.00 -27.83 -0.64
N GLU A 80 2.17 -28.87 -0.50
CA GLU A 80 0.84 -28.74 0.10
C GLU A 80 0.90 -28.32 1.58
N GLN A 81 1.82 -28.92 2.34
CA GLN A 81 2.04 -28.56 3.74
C GLN A 81 2.67 -27.19 3.89
N ALA A 82 3.61 -26.82 3.01
CA ALA A 82 4.30 -25.54 2.99
C ALA A 82 3.31 -24.40 2.78
N ARG A 83 2.40 -24.54 1.81
CA ARG A 83 1.37 -23.54 1.49
C ARG A 83 0.52 -23.20 2.72
N TRP A 84 -0.06 -24.20 3.37
CA TRP A 84 -0.97 -23.95 4.49
C TRP A 84 -0.25 -23.56 5.78
N THR A 85 0.91 -24.17 6.08
CA THR A 85 1.75 -23.76 7.20
C THR A 85 2.15 -22.29 7.08
N LEU A 86 2.55 -21.86 5.88
CA LEU A 86 2.91 -20.48 5.62
C LEU A 86 1.72 -19.53 5.79
N LEU A 87 0.56 -19.84 5.20
CA LEU A 87 -0.61 -18.96 5.26
C LEU A 87 -1.14 -18.82 6.69
N GLU A 88 -1.26 -19.91 7.43
CA GLU A 88 -1.71 -19.89 8.83
C GLU A 88 -0.70 -19.15 9.71
N GLY A 89 0.58 -19.47 9.60
CA GLY A 89 1.64 -18.79 10.36
C GLY A 89 1.77 -17.31 10.00
N TRP A 90 1.47 -16.92 8.76
CA TRP A 90 1.53 -15.52 8.33
C TRP A 90 0.41 -14.72 8.98
N VAL A 91 -0.81 -15.24 8.96
CA VAL A 91 -1.95 -14.61 9.68
C VAL A 91 -1.65 -14.51 11.17
N ASP A 92 -1.13 -15.58 11.78
CA ASP A 92 -0.80 -15.60 13.20
C ASP A 92 0.27 -14.56 13.56
N THR A 93 1.32 -14.46 12.73
CA THR A 93 2.39 -13.47 12.91
C THR A 93 1.84 -12.04 12.75
N MET A 94 1.00 -11.79 11.76
CA MET A 94 0.38 -10.48 11.56
C MET A 94 -0.51 -10.09 12.76
N LEU A 95 -1.31 -11.03 13.27
CA LEU A 95 -2.18 -10.79 14.43
C LEU A 95 -1.41 -10.59 15.74
N GLU A 96 -0.33 -11.34 15.96
CA GLU A 96 0.57 -11.18 17.11
C GLU A 96 1.20 -9.78 17.13
N HIS A 97 1.63 -9.30 15.96
CA HIS A 97 2.28 -7.99 15.80
C HIS A 97 1.32 -6.87 15.38
N ARG A 98 0.00 -7.07 15.52
CA ARG A 98 -1.05 -6.15 15.03
C ARG A 98 -0.93 -4.71 15.53
N GLY A 99 -0.49 -4.52 16.79
CA GLY A 99 -0.31 -3.20 17.40
C GLY A 99 0.79 -2.39 16.70
N PRO A 100 2.04 -2.89 16.68
CA PRO A 100 3.11 -2.32 15.86
C PRO A 100 2.76 -2.21 14.37
N LEU A 101 2.00 -3.15 13.79
CA LEU A 101 1.63 -3.15 12.37
C LEU A 101 0.64 -2.07 11.96
N GLY A 102 -0.48 -1.89 12.68
CA GLY A 102 -1.46 -0.86 12.34
C GLY A 102 -0.84 0.55 12.37
N MET A 103 0.10 0.73 13.28
CA MET A 103 1.01 1.86 13.38
C MET A 103 1.96 2.00 12.19
N LEU A 104 2.67 0.91 11.87
CA LEU A 104 3.64 0.88 10.79
C LEU A 104 2.95 1.09 9.44
N PHE A 105 1.74 0.60 9.18
CA PHE A 105 1.10 0.68 7.86
C PHE A 105 0.86 2.12 7.38
N HIS A 106 0.56 3.06 8.29
CA HIS A 106 0.44 4.48 7.97
C HIS A 106 1.78 5.14 7.59
N ASP A 107 2.90 4.55 8.01
CA ASP A 107 4.24 5.11 7.89
C ASP A 107 5.24 4.21 7.14
N LEU A 108 4.88 2.97 6.74
CA LEU A 108 5.77 2.01 6.08
C LEU A 108 6.03 2.42 4.63
N ALA A 109 5.06 3.09 4.01
CA ALA A 109 5.26 3.82 2.76
C ALA A 109 6.33 4.93 2.89
N LEU A 110 6.68 5.33 4.12
CA LEU A 110 7.70 6.33 4.46
C LEU A 110 8.93 5.72 5.15
N VAL A 111 8.96 4.41 5.42
CA VAL A 111 10.18 3.73 5.86
C VAL A 111 11.18 3.96 4.74
N GLU A 112 12.28 4.66 5.04
CA GLU A 112 13.40 4.81 4.12
C GLU A 112 13.67 3.45 3.47
N ARG A 113 14.01 3.42 2.17
CA ARG A 113 14.41 2.22 1.42
C ARG A 113 15.71 1.60 1.98
N GLY A 114 15.72 1.27 3.27
CA GLY A 114 16.79 0.69 4.04
C GLY A 114 16.65 -0.82 4.13
N SER A 115 17.48 -1.45 4.95
CA SER A 115 17.61 -2.91 5.03
C SER A 115 16.32 -3.63 5.44
N THR A 116 15.52 -3.06 6.35
CA THR A 116 14.24 -3.66 6.79
C THR A 116 13.23 -3.78 5.65
N TYR A 117 13.09 -2.74 4.82
CA TYR A 117 12.21 -2.80 3.64
C TYR A 117 12.65 -3.90 2.67
N HIS A 118 13.95 -3.98 2.37
CA HIS A 118 14.48 -5.02 1.49
C HIS A 118 14.28 -6.44 2.03
N ARG A 119 14.36 -6.63 3.35
CA ARG A 119 14.03 -7.90 4.01
C ARG A 119 12.55 -8.24 3.85
N LEU A 120 11.66 -7.30 4.14
CA LEU A 120 10.20 -7.49 3.97
C LEU A 120 9.83 -7.84 2.52
N VAL A 121 10.40 -7.15 1.54
CA VAL A 121 10.18 -7.47 0.11
C VAL A 121 10.64 -8.89 -0.20
N ARG A 122 11.84 -9.29 0.26
CA ARG A 122 12.35 -10.65 0.02
C ARG A 122 11.46 -11.73 0.66
N ILE A 123 11.02 -11.50 1.90
CA ILE A 123 10.10 -12.38 2.61
C ILE A 123 8.80 -12.53 1.82
N ALA A 124 8.19 -11.41 1.39
CA ALA A 124 6.94 -11.42 0.64
C ALA A 124 7.09 -12.13 -0.71
N MET A 125 8.17 -11.86 -1.46
CA MET A 125 8.46 -12.55 -2.73
C MET A 125 8.60 -14.06 -2.51
N ARG A 126 9.34 -14.48 -1.48
CA ARG A 126 9.54 -15.90 -1.19
C ARG A 126 8.25 -16.58 -0.73
N ALA A 127 7.44 -15.89 0.07
CA ALA A 127 6.13 -16.38 0.48
C ALA A 127 5.20 -16.59 -0.74
N ASN A 128 5.18 -15.64 -1.68
CA ASN A 128 4.42 -15.76 -2.92
C ASN A 128 4.86 -16.98 -3.75
N GLU A 129 6.16 -17.23 -3.85
CA GLU A 129 6.70 -18.42 -4.55
C GLU A 129 6.25 -19.73 -3.90
N ILE A 130 6.31 -19.81 -2.56
CA ILE A 130 5.89 -21.01 -1.81
C ILE A 130 4.39 -21.25 -1.98
N VAL A 131 3.56 -20.21 -1.84
CA VAL A 131 2.10 -20.34 -2.00
C VAL A 131 1.74 -20.73 -3.43
N ALA A 132 2.38 -20.12 -4.44
CA ALA A 132 2.12 -20.44 -5.84
C ALA A 132 2.52 -21.90 -6.16
N GLY A 133 3.73 -22.29 -5.76
CA GLY A 133 4.35 -23.55 -6.17
C GLY A 133 5.21 -23.42 -7.43
N PRO A 134 6.07 -24.42 -7.73
CA PRO A 134 7.10 -24.33 -8.76
C PRO A 134 6.54 -24.21 -10.18
N ASP A 135 5.41 -24.86 -10.47
CA ASP A 135 4.82 -24.94 -11.81
C ASP A 135 3.62 -24.01 -12.01
N ALA A 136 3.46 -23.03 -11.11
CA ALA A 136 2.29 -22.16 -11.10
C ALA A 136 2.15 -21.35 -12.39
N ASP A 137 0.96 -21.33 -12.98
CA ASP A 137 0.65 -20.44 -14.10
C ASP A 137 0.50 -18.97 -13.64
N ARG A 138 0.27 -18.05 -14.59
CA ARG A 138 0.07 -16.62 -14.26
C ARG A 138 -1.08 -16.41 -13.28
N ARG A 139 -2.19 -17.14 -13.42
CA ARG A 139 -3.39 -16.99 -12.58
C ARG A 139 -3.11 -17.49 -11.16
N GLU A 140 -2.42 -18.61 -11.03
CA GLU A 140 -2.01 -19.18 -9.75
C GLU A 140 -1.04 -18.27 -8.99
N ARG A 141 -0.07 -17.66 -9.70
CA ARG A 141 0.83 -16.65 -9.11
C ARG A 141 0.07 -15.41 -8.64
N VAL A 142 -0.89 -14.91 -9.41
CA VAL A 142 -1.73 -13.78 -9.01
C VAL A 142 -2.54 -14.13 -7.76
N ARG A 143 -3.14 -15.33 -7.70
CA ARG A 143 -3.87 -15.79 -6.52
C ARG A 143 -2.97 -15.94 -5.30
N ALA A 144 -1.73 -16.40 -5.46
CA ALA A 144 -0.77 -16.48 -4.37
C ALA A 144 -0.44 -15.11 -3.77
N VAL A 145 -0.19 -14.10 -4.63
CA VAL A 145 0.03 -12.71 -4.20
C VAL A 145 -1.20 -12.17 -3.48
N GLN A 146 -2.39 -12.41 -4.02
CA GLN A 146 -3.65 -12.01 -3.40
C GLN A 146 -3.87 -12.68 -2.04
N ALA A 147 -3.54 -13.97 -1.90
CA ALA A 147 -3.66 -14.70 -0.64
C ALA A 147 -2.76 -14.09 0.45
N ILE A 148 -1.50 -13.78 0.12
CA ILE A 148 -0.58 -13.13 1.07
C ILE A 148 -1.06 -11.72 1.44
N ALA A 149 -1.59 -10.95 0.47
CA ALA A 149 -2.17 -9.63 0.75
C ALA A 149 -3.39 -9.72 1.68
N MET A 150 -4.27 -10.72 1.47
CA MET A 150 -5.42 -11.00 2.34
C MET A 150 -5.02 -11.33 3.79
N CYS A 151 -3.79 -11.81 4.01
CA CYS A 151 -3.28 -12.09 5.34
C CYS A 151 -2.76 -10.84 6.08
N SER A 152 -2.73 -9.66 5.46
CA SER A 152 -2.07 -8.46 6.03
C SER A 152 -3.04 -7.29 6.23
N ASP A 153 -3.79 -6.89 5.20
CA ASP A 153 -4.62 -5.68 5.26
C ASP A 153 -5.74 -5.71 6.32
N PRO A 154 -6.50 -6.81 6.50
CA PRO A 154 -7.57 -6.85 7.51
C PRO A 154 -7.06 -6.61 8.93
N VAL A 155 -5.83 -7.03 9.23
CA VAL A 155 -5.19 -6.80 10.54
C VAL A 155 -5.02 -5.31 10.83
N VAL A 156 -4.80 -4.49 9.80
CA VAL A 156 -4.60 -3.04 9.93
C VAL A 156 -5.94 -2.31 9.96
N PHE A 157 -6.88 -2.69 9.08
CA PHE A 157 -8.12 -1.94 8.89
C PHE A 157 -9.24 -2.34 9.86
N LEU A 158 -9.17 -3.53 10.46
CA LEU A 158 -10.19 -4.08 11.35
C LEU A 158 -9.65 -4.30 12.78
N MET A 159 -8.95 -3.29 13.31
CA MET A 159 -8.33 -3.33 14.64
C MET A 159 -9.35 -3.46 15.79
N ASP A 160 -10.61 -3.10 15.55
CA ASP A 160 -11.74 -3.25 16.47
C ASP A 160 -12.24 -4.71 16.56
N VAL A 161 -11.93 -5.53 15.56
CA VAL A 161 -12.32 -6.95 15.54
C VAL A 161 -11.37 -7.78 16.44
N PRO A 162 -11.90 -8.66 17.30
CA PRO A 162 -11.06 -9.56 18.08
C PRO A 162 -10.20 -10.46 17.21
N ALA A 163 -8.91 -10.59 17.54
CA ALA A 163 -7.95 -11.37 16.74
C ALA A 163 -8.40 -12.82 16.43
N PRO A 164 -9.01 -13.59 17.36
CA PRO A 164 -9.48 -14.94 17.05
C PRO A 164 -10.59 -14.98 16.00
N VAL A 165 -11.48 -13.97 15.98
CA VAL A 165 -12.56 -13.86 14.98
C VAL A 165 -11.96 -13.50 13.64
N LEU A 166 -11.13 -12.45 13.61
CA LEU A 166 -10.48 -11.97 12.41
C LEU A 166 -9.62 -13.05 11.74
N ARG A 167 -8.89 -13.84 12.52
CA ARG A 167 -8.13 -15.01 12.05
C ARG A 167 -8.99 -15.98 11.24
N VAL A 168 -10.16 -16.34 11.77
CA VAL A 168 -11.06 -17.31 11.14
C VAL A 168 -11.55 -16.77 9.79
N ASP A 169 -11.99 -15.51 9.77
CA ASP A 169 -12.52 -14.87 8.57
C ASP A 169 -11.45 -14.71 7.48
N MET A 170 -10.23 -14.32 7.86
CA MET A 170 -9.10 -14.20 6.94
C MET A 170 -8.75 -15.56 6.30
N LEU A 171 -8.66 -16.62 7.10
CA LEU A 171 -8.33 -17.96 6.60
C LEU A 171 -9.46 -18.55 5.75
N ASP A 172 -10.73 -18.28 6.06
CA ASP A 172 -11.86 -18.65 5.18
C ASP A 172 -11.75 -17.98 3.80
N GLY A 173 -11.45 -16.68 3.77
CA GLY A 173 -11.24 -15.93 2.53
C GLY A 173 -10.11 -16.51 1.68
N VAL A 174 -8.97 -16.81 2.30
CA VAL A 174 -7.81 -17.43 1.63
C VAL A 174 -8.17 -18.81 1.06
N ARG A 175 -8.91 -19.64 1.82
CA ARG A 175 -9.38 -20.95 1.35
C ARG A 175 -10.30 -20.84 0.14
N ARG A 176 -11.21 -19.86 0.10
CA ARG A 176 -12.07 -19.64 -1.07
C ARG A 176 -11.29 -19.19 -2.30
N LEU A 177 -10.31 -18.31 -2.11
CA LEU A 177 -9.47 -17.81 -3.19
C LEU A 177 -8.64 -18.93 -3.83
N LEU A 178 -8.04 -19.79 -3.01
CA LEU A 178 -7.18 -20.88 -3.46
C LEU A 178 -7.97 -22.13 -3.88
N GLY A 179 -9.10 -22.41 -3.23
CA GLY A 179 -9.98 -23.55 -3.50
C GLY A 179 -11.02 -23.32 -4.60
N GLY A 180 -11.17 -22.09 -5.09
CA GLY A 180 -12.05 -21.73 -6.21
C GLY A 180 -11.51 -22.22 -7.56
N GLY A 181 -11.50 -23.53 -7.75
CA GLY A 181 -11.17 -24.22 -8.99
C GLY A 181 -12.11 -25.40 -9.20
N GLN A 182 -13.28 -25.15 -9.76
CA GLN A 182 -14.00 -26.21 -10.47
C GLN A 182 -13.32 -26.36 -11.84
N PRO A 183 -12.89 -27.57 -12.25
CA PRO A 183 -12.18 -27.77 -13.51
C PRO A 183 -13.18 -27.69 -14.67
N GLY A 184 -12.93 -26.77 -15.61
CA GLY A 184 -13.60 -26.75 -16.91
C GLY A 184 -14.10 -25.37 -17.34
N THR A 185 -13.27 -24.63 -18.08
CA THR A 185 -13.53 -24.23 -19.47
C THR A 185 -12.29 -23.53 -20.03
N ALA A 186 -11.64 -24.19 -20.98
CA ALA A 186 -10.67 -23.69 -21.96
C ALA A 186 -9.53 -22.77 -21.47
N ARG A 187 -8.30 -23.27 -21.60
CA ARG A 187 -7.10 -22.42 -21.80
C ARG A 187 -7.40 -21.51 -23.00
N PRO A 188 -7.39 -20.16 -22.85
CA PRO A 188 -7.39 -19.28 -24.01
C PRO A 188 -6.11 -19.58 -24.80
N PRO A 189 -6.15 -19.63 -26.14
CA PRO A 189 -4.93 -19.80 -26.91
C PRO A 189 -3.94 -18.69 -26.54
N ASP A 190 -2.68 -19.07 -26.38
CA ASP A 190 -1.58 -18.15 -26.18
C ASP A 190 -1.66 -17.07 -27.28
N THR A 191 -1.79 -15.80 -26.90
CA THR A 191 -1.71 -14.67 -27.83
C THR A 191 -0.37 -14.74 -28.57
N PRO A 192 -0.34 -14.62 -29.91
CA PRO A 192 0.93 -14.60 -30.63
C PRO A 192 1.77 -13.38 -30.25
N ASP A 193 3.09 -13.57 -30.33
CA ASP A 193 4.15 -12.58 -30.21
C ASP A 193 3.85 -11.29 -31.03
N PRO A 194 4.18 -10.07 -30.57
CA PRO A 194 3.81 -8.81 -31.24
C PRO A 194 4.50 -8.55 -32.59
N THR A 195 5.08 -9.57 -33.23
CA THR A 195 5.88 -9.43 -34.45
C THR A 195 5.10 -9.70 -35.74
N ASP A 196 3.84 -10.14 -35.67
CA ASP A 196 2.98 -10.29 -36.86
C ASP A 196 1.94 -9.16 -36.98
N VAL A 197 2.39 -8.01 -37.51
CA VAL A 197 1.48 -6.98 -38.06
C VAL A 197 1.93 -6.58 -39.46
N ALA A 198 1.29 -7.18 -40.45
CA ALA A 198 1.09 -6.69 -41.82
C ALA A 198 -0.12 -7.50 -42.34
N THR A 199 -1.25 -6.96 -42.78
CA THR A 199 -1.58 -5.83 -43.65
C THR A 199 -3.12 -5.74 -43.55
N GLY A 200 -3.72 -4.60 -43.20
CA GLY A 200 -4.20 -3.62 -44.17
C GLY A 200 -5.61 -3.95 -44.66
N GLU A 201 -6.63 -3.23 -44.16
CA GLU A 201 -7.70 -2.66 -45.00
C GLU A 201 -8.63 -1.74 -44.21
N GLN A 202 -8.83 -0.55 -44.79
CA GLN A 202 -9.75 0.50 -44.35
C GLN A 202 -11.15 0.19 -44.88
N VAL A 203 -12.20 0.34 -44.08
CA VAL A 203 -13.53 0.71 -44.59
C VAL A 203 -14.21 1.73 -43.67
N SER A 204 -14.81 2.70 -44.34
CA SER A 204 -15.37 3.99 -43.94
C SER A 204 -16.81 3.90 -43.38
N ALA A 205 -17.17 4.96 -42.64
CA ALA A 205 -18.48 5.65 -42.52
C ALA A 205 -19.78 4.84 -42.34
N ASP A 206 -20.55 5.12 -41.28
CA ASP A 206 -21.59 6.15 -41.31
C ASP A 206 -22.42 6.15 -40.00
N ALA A 207 -22.85 7.33 -39.57
CA ALA A 207 -23.87 7.53 -38.55
C ALA A 207 -25.25 7.63 -39.20
N PRO A 208 -26.34 7.48 -38.43
CA PRO A 208 -27.30 8.59 -38.46
C PRO A 208 -27.87 9.00 -37.10
N THR A 209 -28.09 10.31 -37.08
CA THR A 209 -28.74 11.21 -36.15
C THR A 209 -30.22 10.92 -35.94
N HIS A 210 -30.74 11.07 -34.71
CA HIS A 210 -32.11 11.54 -34.48
C HIS A 210 -32.18 12.51 -33.30
N ALA A 211 -32.51 13.75 -33.63
CA ALA A 211 -32.87 14.83 -32.71
C ALA A 211 -34.37 14.80 -32.36
N ARG A 212 -34.72 15.38 -31.20
CA ARG A 212 -35.95 16.11 -30.79
C ARG A 212 -36.24 15.82 -29.31
N ALA A 213 -36.66 16.74 -28.45
CA ALA A 213 -37.04 18.14 -28.56
C ALA A 213 -36.94 18.81 -27.17
N ALA A 214 -36.74 20.12 -27.17
CA ALA A 214 -36.79 20.97 -25.98
C ALA A 214 -38.24 21.40 -25.66
N ILE A 215 -38.54 21.63 -24.37
CA ILE A 215 -39.58 22.55 -23.90
C ILE A 215 -39.00 23.37 -22.72
N PRO A 216 -39.12 24.72 -22.71
CA PRO A 216 -38.46 25.61 -21.75
C PRO A 216 -39.38 25.97 -20.58
N LEU A 217 -38.82 26.32 -19.42
CA LEU A 217 -39.49 27.16 -18.42
C LEU A 217 -38.48 28.01 -17.62
N SER A 218 -38.87 29.26 -17.41
CA SER A 218 -38.10 30.44 -17.08
C SER A 218 -37.47 30.48 -15.68
N ALA A 219 -36.37 31.24 -15.57
CA ALA A 219 -35.71 31.61 -14.32
C ALA A 219 -36.46 32.72 -13.55
N PRO A 220 -36.19 32.83 -12.24
CA PRO A 220 -35.98 34.14 -11.64
C PRO A 220 -34.59 34.27 -11.01
N THR A 221 -34.08 35.48 -11.16
CA THR A 221 -32.77 36.02 -10.80
C THR A 221 -32.48 35.97 -9.29
N GLY A 222 -31.34 35.39 -8.93
CA GLY A 222 -30.70 35.57 -7.62
C GLY A 222 -29.22 35.88 -7.80
N ARG A 223 -28.79 37.10 -7.47
CA ARG A 223 -27.39 37.54 -7.45
C ARG A 223 -26.55 36.57 -6.60
N ARG A 224 -25.63 35.81 -7.22
CA ARG A 224 -24.55 35.11 -6.53
C ARG A 224 -23.24 35.88 -6.66
N ARG A 225 -22.64 36.15 -5.51
CA ARG A 225 -21.32 36.79 -5.31
C ARG A 225 -20.24 36.03 -6.11
N PRO A 226 -19.22 36.70 -6.68
CA PRO A 226 -18.15 36.01 -7.39
C PRO A 226 -17.33 35.19 -6.37
N GLY A 227 -17.47 33.87 -6.45
CA GLY A 227 -16.65 32.93 -5.68
C GLY A 227 -15.21 32.96 -6.20
N ARG A 228 -14.27 32.88 -5.26
CA ARG A 228 -12.82 32.69 -5.42
C ARG A 228 -12.46 31.89 -6.70
N PRO A 229 -11.53 32.36 -7.55
CA PRO A 229 -11.18 31.66 -8.78
C PRO A 229 -10.61 30.25 -8.50
N PRO A 230 -10.81 29.28 -9.40
CA PRO A 230 -10.16 27.97 -9.30
C PRO A 230 -8.64 28.15 -9.42
N ALA A 231 -7.90 27.44 -8.57
CA ALA A 231 -6.51 27.74 -8.24
C ALA A 231 -5.48 27.63 -9.40
N MET A 232 -5.84 27.10 -10.57
CA MET A 232 -5.01 27.18 -11.79
C MET A 232 -5.95 27.25 -13.01
N THR A 233 -5.63 28.07 -14.01
CA THR A 233 -6.34 28.09 -15.29
C THR A 233 -6.00 26.86 -16.12
N SER A 234 -6.86 26.47 -17.06
CA SER A 234 -6.60 25.34 -17.97
C SER A 234 -5.32 25.52 -18.79
N GLU A 235 -4.91 26.76 -19.05
CA GLU A 235 -3.64 27.07 -19.70
C GLU A 235 -2.44 26.82 -18.79
N GLN A 236 -2.51 27.25 -17.53
CA GLN A 236 -1.48 26.99 -16.51
C GLN A 236 -1.31 25.48 -16.24
N VAL A 237 -2.41 24.72 -16.23
CA VAL A 237 -2.35 23.26 -16.08
C VAL A 237 -1.59 22.59 -17.25
N ARG A 238 -1.87 23.02 -18.49
CA ARG A 238 -1.15 22.49 -19.66
C ARG A 238 0.33 22.86 -19.65
N ALA A 239 0.67 24.08 -19.20
CA ALA A 239 2.05 24.51 -19.05
C ALA A 239 2.78 23.70 -17.97
N ALA A 240 2.18 23.54 -16.79
CA ALA A 240 2.72 22.74 -15.69
C ALA A 240 2.97 21.27 -16.09
N ARG A 241 2.04 20.64 -16.83
CA ARG A 241 2.22 19.27 -17.33
C ARG A 241 3.41 19.15 -18.30
N ARG A 242 3.61 20.13 -19.19
CA ARG A 242 4.77 20.14 -20.10
C ARG A 242 6.08 20.33 -19.36
N MET A 243 6.14 21.26 -18.40
CA MET A 243 7.34 21.50 -17.58
C MET A 243 7.71 20.25 -16.76
N HIS A 244 6.72 19.58 -16.18
CA HIS A 244 6.93 18.33 -15.42
C HIS A 244 7.35 17.16 -16.32
N ALA A 245 6.69 16.96 -17.47
CA ALA A 245 7.00 15.88 -18.41
C ALA A 245 8.38 16.04 -19.09
N ALA A 246 8.84 17.30 -19.28
CA ALA A 246 10.17 17.58 -19.79
C ALA A 246 11.29 17.32 -18.76
N GLY A 247 10.95 17.11 -17.47
CA GLY A 247 11.90 16.89 -16.38
C GLY A 247 12.78 18.10 -16.06
N THR A 248 12.45 19.28 -16.61
CA THR A 248 13.26 20.51 -16.47
C THR A 248 12.96 21.28 -15.20
N HIS A 249 11.81 21.04 -14.56
CA HIS A 249 11.37 21.73 -13.34
C HIS A 249 10.78 20.74 -12.35
N SER A 250 11.16 20.90 -11.08
CA SER A 250 10.54 20.23 -9.95
C SER A 250 9.12 20.77 -9.67
N ALA A 251 8.30 19.99 -8.98
CA ALA A 251 6.94 20.41 -8.61
C ALA A 251 6.92 21.68 -7.73
N ASP A 252 8.00 21.97 -6.99
CA ASP A 252 8.14 23.18 -6.18
C ASP A 252 8.45 24.41 -7.04
N GLU A 253 9.28 24.25 -8.08
CA GLU A 253 9.58 25.33 -9.04
C GLU A 253 8.33 25.67 -9.88
N ILE A 254 7.57 24.66 -10.30
CA ILE A 254 6.28 24.84 -10.99
C ILE A 254 5.26 25.55 -10.08
N ALA A 255 5.22 25.19 -8.80
CA ALA A 255 4.32 25.83 -7.83
C ALA A 255 4.68 27.31 -7.60
N ALA A 256 5.98 27.61 -7.51
CA ALA A 256 6.48 28.97 -7.38
C ALA A 256 6.18 29.81 -8.63
N GLU A 257 6.36 29.25 -9.82
CA GLU A 257 6.12 29.94 -11.10
C GLU A 257 4.65 30.34 -11.29
N PHE A 258 3.71 29.48 -10.88
CA PHE A 258 2.28 29.78 -11.00
C PHE A 258 1.67 30.44 -9.75
N GLY A 259 2.46 30.69 -8.70
CA GLY A 259 2.00 31.31 -7.45
C GLY A 259 0.99 30.45 -6.69
N VAL A 260 1.12 29.13 -6.77
CA VAL A 260 0.20 28.15 -6.15
C VAL A 260 0.92 27.25 -5.16
N SER A 261 0.17 26.50 -4.35
CA SER A 261 0.79 25.51 -3.46
C SER A 261 1.23 24.26 -4.23
N ARG A 262 2.29 23.61 -3.74
CA ARG A 262 2.75 22.28 -4.22
C ARG A 262 1.60 21.27 -4.32
N ALA A 263 0.71 21.24 -3.33
CA ALA A 263 -0.46 20.37 -3.32
C ALA A 263 -1.48 20.68 -4.45
N THR A 264 -1.53 21.92 -4.93
CA THR A 264 -2.37 22.30 -6.07
C THR A 264 -1.79 21.78 -7.38
N VAL A 265 -0.47 21.82 -7.55
CA VAL A 265 0.21 21.30 -8.75
C VAL A 265 -0.02 19.79 -8.90
N TYR A 266 0.22 19.01 -7.84
CA TYR A 266 0.03 17.55 -7.89
C TYR A 266 -1.40 17.12 -8.25
N ARG A 267 -2.41 17.85 -7.77
CA ARG A 267 -3.82 17.59 -8.10
C ARG A 267 -4.10 17.63 -9.61
N TYR A 268 -3.34 18.45 -10.35
CA TYR A 268 -3.49 18.59 -11.80
C TYR A 268 -2.50 17.76 -12.62
N LEU A 269 -1.40 17.29 -12.01
CA LEU A 269 -0.47 16.35 -12.63
C LEU A 269 -0.97 14.90 -12.56
N ASP A 270 -1.65 14.50 -11.48
CA ASP A 270 -2.21 13.14 -11.31
C ASP A 270 -3.55 12.91 -12.03
N SER A 271 -4.22 13.97 -12.50
CA SER A 271 -5.54 13.87 -13.16
C SER A 271 -5.49 13.39 -14.62
N THR A 272 -4.53 12.53 -14.97
CA THR A 272 -4.46 11.87 -16.28
C THR A 272 -4.90 10.40 -16.26
N GLN A 273 -5.69 9.96 -15.27
CA GLN A 273 -6.28 8.61 -15.30
C GLN A 273 -7.81 8.53 -15.32
N ASP A 274 -8.58 9.63 -15.39
CA ASP A 274 -10.04 9.55 -15.31
C ASP A 274 -10.82 10.38 -16.35
N THR A 275 -10.40 10.39 -17.62
CA THR A 275 -11.32 10.79 -18.73
C THR A 275 -10.96 10.17 -20.08
N GLU A 276 -10.71 8.86 -20.16
CA GLU A 276 -10.64 8.20 -21.48
C GLU A 276 -10.88 6.67 -21.44
N THR A 277 -12.02 6.20 -20.91
CA THR A 277 -12.65 4.94 -21.38
C THR A 277 -14.15 4.90 -21.06
N VAL A 278 -14.91 5.82 -21.66
CA VAL A 278 -16.28 5.51 -22.10
C VAL A 278 -16.29 5.83 -23.58
N LEU A 279 -16.50 4.79 -24.39
CA LEU A 279 -16.49 4.75 -25.87
C LEU A 279 -15.10 4.68 -26.53
N ARG A 280 -14.57 3.45 -26.61
CA ARG A 280 -14.32 2.75 -27.88
C ARG A 280 -14.05 1.28 -27.64
#